data_AF-A0A538JE45-F1
#
_entry.id   AF-A0A538JE45-F1
#
_cell.length_a   1.000
_cell.length_b   1.000
_cell.length_c   1.000
_cell.angle_alpha   90.00
_cell.angle_beta   90.00
_cell.angle_gamma   90.00
#
_symmetry.space_group_name_H-M   'P 1'
#
loop_
_entity.id
_entity.type
_entity.pdbx_description
1 polymer ?
#
loop_
_entity_poly.entity_id
_entity_poly.type
_entity_poly.pdbx_seq_one_letter_code
_entity_poly.pdbx_strand_id
1 'polypeptide(L)'
;MIPVTLADAHGAELAAAARWNGAGAVPRALAVAALAEQRLELRLAGDPARFRAALRALPPGVAADVADDVTAHRELAALTPPRPASAFRVGRAAAAATLLRFYREAERRSGVAWQLLAAVNYVESDFGRVRNESASGAQGPMQFIPPTWRTYGRGDVHDPHAAILGAARFLRAAGAPGDVRGALYRYNPSRAYVDAILRFAARIRRDRRAYLVFYARELIVRTPSGYRQLTRCRVRISDENWPRRQHSARLTL
;
A
#
# COMPACT_ATOMS: atom_id res chain seq x y z
N MET A 1 21.24 12.01 17.31
CA MET A 1 19.92 12.06 16.62
C MET A 1 18.87 11.65 17.64
N ILE A 2 17.83 12.47 17.83
CA ILE A 2 16.66 12.10 18.65
C ILE A 2 15.98 10.91 17.94
N PRO A 3 15.64 9.81 18.64
CA PRO A 3 14.88 8.73 18.03
C PRO A 3 13.53 9.27 17.57
N VAL A 4 13.23 9.15 16.27
CA VAL A 4 11.92 9.55 15.72
C VAL A 4 10.87 8.57 16.26
N THR A 5 9.88 9.07 17.00
CA THR A 5 8.77 8.24 17.47
C THR A 5 7.81 7.96 16.31
N LEU A 6 6.96 6.93 16.47
CA LEU A 6 5.93 6.62 15.47
C LEU A 6 4.96 7.79 15.27
N ALA A 7 4.59 8.51 16.34
CA ALA A 7 3.74 9.70 16.25
C ALA A 7 4.43 10.86 15.52
N ASP A 8 5.73 11.07 15.72
CA ASP A 8 6.49 12.11 15.03
C ASP A 8 6.60 11.83 13.52
N ALA A 9 6.92 10.58 13.16
CA ALA A 9 6.95 10.15 11.77
C ALA A 9 5.58 10.37 11.10
N HIS A 10 4.51 9.99 11.81
CA HIS A 10 3.14 10.15 11.36
C HIS A 10 2.73 11.60 11.10
N GLY A 11 3.00 12.48 12.07
CA GLY A 11 2.76 13.91 11.89
C GLY A 11 3.57 14.50 10.73
N ALA A 12 4.84 14.11 10.60
CA ALA A 12 5.73 14.61 9.57
C ALA A 12 5.30 14.19 8.15
N GLU A 13 4.86 12.94 7.95
CA GLU A 13 4.39 12.50 6.64
C GLU A 13 3.10 13.21 6.22
N LEU A 14 2.14 13.40 7.14
CA LEU A 14 0.90 14.10 6.82
C LEU A 14 1.13 15.59 6.56
N ALA A 15 2.04 16.23 7.31
CA ALA A 15 2.43 17.62 7.10
C ALA A 15 3.15 17.82 5.75
N ALA A 16 4.03 16.90 5.36
CA ALA A 16 4.72 16.93 4.08
C ALA A 16 3.77 16.63 2.91
N ALA A 17 2.88 15.65 3.07
CA ALA A 17 1.85 15.30 2.08
C ALA A 17 0.88 16.47 1.83
N ALA A 18 0.53 17.25 2.86
CA ALA A 18 -0.34 18.41 2.72
C ALA A 18 0.25 19.51 1.80
N ARG A 19 1.57 19.54 1.61
CA ARG A 19 2.28 20.51 0.77
C ARG A 19 2.56 20.00 -0.65
N TRP A 20 2.14 18.78 -0.97
CA TRP A 20 2.39 18.15 -2.25
C TRP A 20 1.08 17.86 -2.99
N ASN A 21 0.96 18.36 -4.21
CA ASN A 21 -0.24 18.15 -5.04
C ASN A 21 -0.24 16.81 -5.80
N GLY A 22 0.74 15.94 -5.55
CA GLY A 22 0.89 14.65 -6.25
C GLY A 22 1.52 14.75 -7.65
N ALA A 23 1.89 15.95 -8.11
CA ALA A 23 2.58 16.14 -9.38
C ALA A 23 4.11 16.09 -9.20
N GLY A 24 4.82 15.64 -10.24
CA GLY A 24 6.27 15.56 -10.23
C GLY A 24 6.82 14.49 -9.29
N ALA A 25 8.05 14.72 -8.81
CA ALA A 25 8.74 13.81 -7.89
C ALA A 25 8.18 13.93 -6.47
N VAL A 26 8.20 12.81 -5.73
CA VAL A 26 7.85 12.80 -4.30
C VAL A 26 8.83 13.70 -3.52
N PRO A 27 8.35 14.65 -2.71
CA PRO A 27 9.22 15.49 -1.91
C PRO A 27 10.06 14.65 -0.92
N ARG A 28 11.34 15.00 -0.76
CA ARG A 28 12.25 14.28 0.13
C ARG A 28 11.72 14.17 1.57
N ALA A 29 11.12 15.23 2.09
CA ALA A 29 10.55 15.25 3.43
C ALA A 29 9.44 14.19 3.60
N LEU A 30 8.55 14.07 2.61
CA LEU A 30 7.50 13.06 2.60
C LEU A 30 8.08 11.64 2.50
N ALA A 31 9.01 11.41 1.57
CA ALA A 31 9.63 10.09 1.40
C ALA A 31 10.40 9.62 2.65
N VAL A 32 11.10 10.54 3.34
CA VAL A 32 11.82 10.24 4.59
C VAL A 32 10.85 9.87 5.71
N ALA A 33 9.81 10.67 5.92
CA ALA A 33 8.84 10.45 7.00
C ALA A 33 8.04 9.15 6.76
N ALA A 34 7.55 8.94 5.54
CA ALA A 34 6.82 7.73 5.16
C ALA A 34 7.67 6.46 5.31
N LEU A 35 8.97 6.51 4.96
CA LEU A 35 9.88 5.39 5.17
C LEU A 35 10.12 5.10 6.65
N ALA A 36 10.22 6.15 7.49
CA ALA A 36 10.43 5.99 8.92
C ALA A 36 9.23 5.28 9.58
N GLU A 37 8.01 5.75 9.29
CA GLU A 37 6.79 5.12 9.78
C GLU A 37 6.59 3.71 9.22
N GLN A 38 6.72 3.52 7.90
CA GLN A 38 6.58 2.20 7.27
C GLN A 38 7.52 1.16 7.92
N ARG A 39 8.77 1.53 8.24
CA ARG A 39 9.70 0.62 8.93
C ARG A 39 9.26 0.29 10.36
N LEU A 40 8.68 1.24 11.09
CA LEU A 40 8.13 1.00 12.42
C LEU A 40 6.91 0.08 12.34
N GLU A 41 5.97 0.33 11.42
CA GLU A 41 4.80 -0.52 11.18
C GLU A 41 5.20 -1.96 10.84
N LEU A 42 6.20 -2.16 9.96
CA LEU A 42 6.67 -3.50 9.60
C LEU A 42 7.29 -4.25 10.79
N ARG A 43 7.89 -3.54 11.75
CA ARG A 43 8.36 -4.16 13.01
C ARG A 43 7.19 -4.54 13.90
N LEU A 44 6.19 -3.67 14.05
CA LEU A 44 4.98 -3.94 14.83
C LEU A 44 4.17 -5.10 14.24
N ALA A 45 4.15 -5.24 12.91
CA ALA A 45 3.51 -6.36 12.23
C ALA A 45 4.09 -7.73 12.64
N GLY A 46 5.38 -7.78 12.98
CA GLY A 46 6.07 -8.97 13.44
C GLY A 46 6.00 -9.21 14.96
N ASP A 47 5.47 -8.27 15.75
CA ASP A 47 5.42 -8.34 17.20
C ASP A 47 4.07 -7.86 17.75
N PRO A 48 3.08 -8.77 17.89
CA PRO A 48 1.74 -8.42 18.35
C PRO A 48 1.68 -7.81 19.76
N ALA A 49 2.63 -8.15 20.63
CA ALA A 49 2.68 -7.60 21.98
C ALA A 49 3.13 -6.14 21.96
N ARG A 50 4.21 -5.84 21.23
CA ARG A 50 4.67 -4.46 21.01
C ARG A 50 3.64 -3.64 20.25
N PHE A 51 2.97 -4.22 19.26
CA PHE A 51 1.87 -3.55 18.55
C PHE A 51 0.77 -3.08 19.50
N ARG A 52 0.26 -3.96 20.37
CA ARG A 52 -0.76 -3.58 21.37
C ARG A 52 -0.27 -2.53 22.35
N ALA A 53 1.00 -2.57 22.74
CA ALA A 53 1.60 -1.56 23.62
C ALA A 53 1.69 -0.20 22.92
N ALA A 54 2.16 -0.17 21.67
CA ALA A 54 2.24 1.04 20.86
C ALA A 54 0.87 1.70 20.68
N LEU A 55 -0.18 0.93 20.36
CA LEU A 55 -1.54 1.47 20.19
C LEU A 55 -2.08 2.16 21.46
N ARG A 56 -1.68 1.72 22.66
CA ARG A 56 -2.07 2.37 23.92
C ARG A 56 -1.30 3.67 24.20
N ALA A 57 -0.13 3.82 23.62
CA ALA A 57 0.73 4.99 23.82
C ALA A 57 0.50 6.10 22.78
N LEU A 58 -0.07 5.76 21.62
CA LEU A 58 -0.32 6.70 20.54
C LEU A 58 -1.57 7.57 20.77
N PRO A 59 -1.60 8.81 20.25
CA PRO A 59 -2.84 9.58 20.15
C PRO A 59 -3.94 8.79 19.40
N PRO A 60 -5.23 8.87 19.79
CA PRO A 60 -6.28 7.99 19.25
C PRO A 60 -6.40 7.97 17.72
N GLY A 61 -6.25 9.14 17.07
CA GLY A 61 -6.26 9.23 15.61
C GLY A 61 -5.11 8.46 14.97
N VAL A 62 -3.88 8.68 15.48
CA VAL A 62 -2.67 7.98 15.03
C VAL A 62 -2.75 6.48 15.33
N ALA A 63 -3.32 6.09 16.47
CA ALA A 63 -3.50 4.69 16.83
C ALA A 63 -4.44 3.95 15.85
N ALA A 64 -5.58 4.54 15.49
CA ALA A 64 -6.51 3.94 14.52
C ALA A 64 -5.85 3.76 13.15
N ASP A 65 -5.11 4.77 12.76
CA ASP A 65 -4.36 4.90 11.53
C ASP A 65 -3.25 3.83 11.40
N VAL A 66 -2.38 3.73 12.41
CA VAL A 66 -1.35 2.69 12.52
C VAL A 66 -1.98 1.30 12.64
N ALA A 67 -3.12 1.16 13.33
CA ALA A 67 -3.79 -0.12 13.48
C ALA A 67 -4.30 -0.66 12.14
N ASP A 68 -4.90 0.19 11.31
CA ASP A 68 -5.33 -0.16 9.94
C ASP A 68 -4.12 -0.63 9.11
N ASP A 69 -3.04 0.16 9.09
CA ASP A 69 -1.87 -0.12 8.26
C ASP A 69 -1.14 -1.40 8.71
N VAL A 70 -0.80 -1.53 10.00
CA VAL A 70 -0.11 -2.72 10.53
C VAL A 70 -0.94 -4.00 10.33
N THR A 71 -2.25 -3.93 10.53
CA THR A 71 -3.13 -5.10 10.37
C THR A 71 -3.24 -5.51 8.91
N ALA A 72 -3.43 -4.55 7.99
CA ALA A 72 -3.45 -4.81 6.55
C ALA A 72 -2.15 -5.45 6.06
N HIS A 73 -0.98 -4.97 6.53
CA HIS A 73 0.30 -5.59 6.19
C HIS A 73 0.40 -7.04 6.68
N ARG A 74 -0.09 -7.36 7.88
CA ARG A 74 -0.11 -8.73 8.40
C ARG A 74 -1.03 -9.65 7.59
N GLU A 75 -2.23 -9.16 7.26
CA GLU A 75 -3.20 -9.86 6.42
C GLU A 75 -2.61 -10.19 5.04
N LEU A 76 -1.97 -9.23 4.37
CA LEU A 76 -1.32 -9.45 3.08
C LEU A 76 -0.08 -10.35 3.17
N ALA A 77 0.74 -10.20 4.22
CA ALA A 77 1.92 -11.03 4.43
C ALA A 77 1.55 -12.53 4.63
N ALA A 78 0.35 -12.83 5.10
CA ALA A 78 -0.12 -14.21 5.25
C ALA A 78 -0.49 -14.86 3.90
N LEU A 79 -0.73 -14.08 2.84
CA LEU A 79 -1.19 -14.59 1.54
C LEU A 79 -0.07 -15.03 0.59
N THR A 80 1.13 -14.47 0.75
CA THR A 80 2.24 -14.74 -0.17
C THR A 80 3.50 -15.13 0.59
N PRO A 81 4.17 -16.23 0.21
CA PRO A 81 5.47 -16.57 0.78
C PRO A 81 6.52 -15.53 0.37
N PRO A 82 7.58 -15.36 1.19
CA PRO A 82 8.68 -14.46 0.84
C PRO A 82 9.41 -14.95 -0.43
N ARG A 83 9.91 -14.02 -1.24
CA ARG A 83 10.63 -14.28 -2.49
C ARG A 83 11.99 -13.57 -2.49
N PRO A 84 13.01 -14.07 -3.19
CA PRO A 84 14.29 -13.36 -3.31
C PRO A 84 14.08 -11.99 -3.97
N ALA A 85 14.88 -10.99 -3.59
CA ALA A 85 14.75 -9.63 -4.13
C ALA A 85 14.91 -9.59 -5.66
N SER A 86 15.73 -10.48 -6.22
CA SER A 86 15.92 -10.64 -7.68
C SER A 86 14.67 -11.09 -8.42
N ALA A 87 13.67 -11.64 -7.72
CA ALA A 87 12.41 -12.04 -8.34
C ALA A 87 11.50 -10.85 -8.70
N PHE A 88 11.80 -9.65 -8.20
CA PHE A 88 10.95 -8.47 -8.40
C PHE A 88 11.46 -7.61 -9.54
N ARG A 89 10.61 -7.39 -10.55
CA ARG A 89 10.84 -6.41 -11.62
C ARG A 89 10.14 -5.12 -11.24
N VAL A 90 10.88 -4.03 -11.20
CA VAL A 90 10.37 -2.73 -10.74
C VAL A 90 10.44 -1.69 -11.85
N GLY A 91 9.48 -0.78 -11.86
CA GLY A 91 9.42 0.34 -12.80
C GLY A 91 8.84 1.60 -12.14
N ARG A 92 8.74 2.67 -12.91
CA ARG A 92 8.11 3.92 -12.44
C ARG A 92 6.58 3.77 -12.45
N ALA A 93 5.92 4.30 -11.44
CA ALA A 93 4.49 4.56 -11.48
C ALA A 93 4.19 5.84 -12.29
N ALA A 94 2.97 5.95 -12.80
CA ALA A 94 2.44 7.24 -13.24
C ALA A 94 2.33 8.18 -12.03
N ALA A 95 2.48 9.50 -12.24
CA ALA A 95 2.41 10.48 -11.16
C ALA A 95 1.11 10.35 -10.35
N ALA A 96 1.18 10.59 -9.03
CA ALA A 96 0.02 10.47 -8.14
C ALA A 96 -1.16 11.32 -8.58
N ALA A 97 -0.91 12.57 -9.02
CA ALA A 97 -1.95 13.43 -9.56
C ALA A 97 -2.60 12.85 -10.83
N THR A 98 -1.85 12.13 -11.66
CA THR A 98 -2.37 11.46 -12.86
C THR A 98 -3.22 10.25 -12.51
N LEU A 99 -2.73 9.38 -11.61
CA LEU A 99 -3.50 8.25 -11.11
C LEU A 99 -4.80 8.70 -10.43
N LEU A 100 -4.76 9.78 -9.63
CA LEU A 100 -5.95 10.36 -9.01
C LEU A 100 -6.99 10.79 -10.04
N ARG A 101 -6.59 11.40 -11.17
CA ARG A 101 -7.52 11.71 -12.27
C ARG A 101 -8.17 10.46 -12.83
N PHE A 102 -7.39 9.39 -13.03
CA PHE A 102 -7.89 8.11 -13.55
C PHE A 102 -8.88 7.45 -12.58
N TYR A 103 -8.58 7.41 -11.27
CA TYR A 103 -9.51 6.87 -10.27
C TYR A 103 -10.81 7.69 -10.21
N ARG A 104 -10.72 9.01 -10.32
CA ARG A 104 -11.91 9.88 -10.32
C ARG A 104 -12.77 9.71 -11.57
N GLU A 105 -12.15 9.52 -12.72
CA GLU A 105 -12.88 9.17 -13.94
C GLU A 105 -13.57 7.81 -13.82
N ALA A 106 -12.86 6.82 -13.30
CA ALA A 106 -13.39 5.50 -13.04
C ALA A 106 -14.56 5.51 -12.06
N GLU A 107 -14.45 6.30 -10.98
CA GLU A 107 -15.53 6.54 -10.01
C GLU A 107 -16.77 7.14 -10.69
N ARG A 108 -16.61 8.21 -11.47
CA ARG A 108 -17.75 8.83 -12.19
C ARG A 108 -18.47 7.86 -13.12
N ARG A 109 -17.75 6.95 -13.77
CA ARG A 109 -18.32 6.01 -14.75
C ARG A 109 -18.94 4.76 -14.12
N SER A 110 -18.49 4.38 -12.94
CA SER A 110 -18.84 3.08 -12.32
C SER A 110 -19.57 3.20 -11.00
N GLY A 111 -19.52 4.36 -10.33
CA GLY A 111 -19.97 4.52 -8.94
C GLY A 111 -19.04 3.86 -7.91
N VAL A 112 -17.96 3.20 -8.33
CA VAL A 112 -16.99 2.58 -7.42
C VAL A 112 -16.07 3.67 -6.85
N ALA A 113 -16.04 3.79 -5.53
CA ALA A 113 -15.30 4.84 -4.84
C ALA A 113 -13.82 4.88 -5.25
N TRP A 114 -13.29 6.06 -5.55
CA TRP A 114 -11.90 6.22 -6.00
C TRP A 114 -10.87 5.72 -4.96
N GLN A 115 -11.20 5.81 -3.67
CA GLN A 115 -10.36 5.31 -2.57
C GLN A 115 -10.20 3.80 -2.65
N LEU A 116 -11.26 3.09 -3.04
CA LEU A 116 -11.24 1.65 -3.21
C LEU A 116 -10.34 1.26 -4.40
N LEU A 117 -10.47 1.95 -5.52
CA LEU A 117 -9.63 1.73 -6.70
C LEU A 117 -8.15 2.02 -6.44
N ALA A 118 -7.86 3.08 -5.68
CA ALA A 118 -6.50 3.40 -5.26
C ALA A 118 -5.91 2.33 -4.33
N ALA A 119 -6.70 1.82 -3.36
CA ALA A 119 -6.29 0.75 -2.47
C ALA A 119 -6.02 -0.57 -3.22
N VAL A 120 -6.89 -0.95 -4.17
CA VAL A 120 -6.65 -2.11 -5.05
C VAL A 120 -5.34 -1.93 -5.82
N ASN A 121 -5.14 -0.79 -6.49
CA ASN A 121 -3.91 -0.54 -7.26
C ASN A 121 -2.63 -0.59 -6.39
N TYR A 122 -2.69 -0.04 -5.17
CA TYR A 122 -1.60 -0.11 -4.21
C TYR A 122 -1.27 -1.57 -3.84
N VAL A 123 -2.27 -2.37 -3.49
CA VAL A 123 -2.09 -3.76 -3.08
C VAL A 123 -1.63 -4.65 -4.25
N GLU A 124 -2.18 -4.44 -5.45
CA GLU A 124 -1.90 -5.28 -6.60
C GLU A 124 -0.48 -5.08 -7.15
N SER A 125 0.02 -3.85 -7.17
CA SER A 125 1.26 -3.56 -7.89
C SER A 125 2.04 -2.37 -7.36
N ASP A 126 1.70 -1.86 -6.18
CA ASP A 126 2.30 -0.67 -5.61
C ASP A 126 2.23 0.51 -6.60
N PHE A 127 1.01 0.78 -7.09
CA PHE A 127 0.70 1.80 -8.11
C PHE A 127 1.33 1.54 -9.49
N GLY A 128 1.60 0.29 -9.81
CA GLY A 128 2.30 -0.13 -11.02
C GLY A 128 3.81 -0.09 -10.90
N ARG A 129 4.39 0.07 -9.70
CA ARG A 129 5.84 -0.04 -9.52
C ARG A 129 6.32 -1.49 -9.66
N VAL A 130 5.52 -2.47 -9.25
CA VAL A 130 5.80 -3.89 -9.46
C VAL A 130 5.30 -4.32 -10.84
N ARG A 131 6.20 -4.84 -11.69
CA ARG A 131 5.96 -5.24 -13.10
C ARG A 131 5.98 -6.75 -13.31
N ASN A 132 5.91 -7.50 -12.23
CA ASN A 132 5.83 -8.95 -12.29
C ASN A 132 4.44 -9.38 -12.76
N GLU A 133 4.42 -10.49 -13.49
CA GLU A 133 3.21 -11.29 -13.62
C GLU A 133 3.06 -12.16 -12.37
N SER A 134 1.82 -12.38 -11.95
CA SER A 134 1.53 -13.33 -10.87
C SER A 134 1.68 -14.78 -11.36
N ALA A 135 1.67 -15.74 -10.43
CA ALA A 135 1.65 -17.16 -10.77
C ALA A 135 0.38 -17.58 -11.54
N SER A 136 -0.71 -16.82 -11.41
CA SER A 136 -1.96 -17.03 -12.17
C SER A 136 -1.97 -16.28 -13.51
N GLY A 137 -0.84 -15.69 -13.94
CA GLY A 137 -0.72 -14.91 -15.17
C GLY A 137 -1.36 -13.53 -15.10
N ALA A 138 -1.60 -13.02 -13.88
CA ALA A 138 -2.17 -11.69 -13.69
C ALA A 138 -1.17 -10.59 -14.11
N GLN A 139 -1.65 -9.58 -14.82
CA GLN A 139 -0.83 -8.58 -15.51
C GLN A 139 -1.27 -7.14 -15.23
N GLY A 140 -0.33 -6.21 -15.40
CA GLY A 140 -0.60 -4.77 -15.31
C GLY A 140 -0.77 -4.24 -13.89
N PRO A 141 -1.04 -2.93 -13.72
CA PRO A 141 -1.09 -2.29 -12.41
C PRO A 141 -2.30 -2.69 -11.56
N MET A 142 -3.32 -3.28 -12.17
CA MET A 142 -4.48 -3.85 -11.47
C MET A 142 -4.46 -5.38 -11.45
N GLN A 143 -3.37 -6.03 -11.87
CA GLN A 143 -3.18 -7.50 -11.88
C GLN A 143 -4.39 -8.26 -12.43
N PHE A 144 -4.74 -8.01 -13.68
CA PHE A 144 -5.80 -8.74 -14.38
C PHE A 144 -5.30 -10.09 -14.88
N ILE A 145 -6.02 -11.17 -14.57
CA ILE A 145 -5.87 -12.42 -15.32
C ILE A 145 -6.47 -12.24 -16.74
N PRO A 146 -5.91 -12.91 -17.78
CA PRO A 146 -6.31 -12.67 -19.17
C PRO A 146 -7.81 -12.85 -19.47
N PRO A 147 -8.53 -13.86 -18.93
CA PRO A 147 -9.98 -14.00 -19.16
C PRO A 147 -10.78 -12.81 -18.64
N THR A 148 -10.42 -12.30 -17.46
CA THR A 148 -11.07 -11.12 -16.86
C THR A 148 -10.77 -9.88 -17.70
N TRP A 149 -9.54 -9.71 -18.19
CA TRP A 149 -9.19 -8.61 -19.10
C TRP A 149 -9.99 -8.65 -20.41
N ARG A 150 -10.21 -9.81 -21.01
CA ARG A 150 -11.03 -9.92 -22.23
C ARG A 150 -12.46 -9.40 -22.03
N THR A 151 -13.02 -9.58 -20.83
CA THR A 151 -14.39 -9.15 -20.52
C THR A 151 -14.43 -7.66 -20.18
N TYR A 152 -13.60 -7.24 -19.22
CA TYR A 152 -13.70 -5.92 -18.59
C TYR A 152 -12.63 -4.94 -19.07
N GLY A 153 -11.56 -5.39 -19.69
CA GLY A 153 -10.48 -4.57 -20.21
C GLY A 153 -10.80 -3.91 -21.55
N ARG A 154 -10.12 -2.80 -21.85
CA ARG A 154 -10.16 -2.12 -23.15
C ARG A 154 -8.78 -1.53 -23.39
N GLY A 155 -8.16 -1.82 -24.53
CA GLY A 155 -6.78 -1.40 -24.81
C GLY A 155 -5.74 -2.31 -24.13
N ASP A 156 -4.63 -1.69 -23.70
CA ASP A 156 -3.49 -2.38 -23.09
C ASP A 156 -3.70 -2.60 -21.58
N VAL A 157 -3.48 -3.82 -21.09
CA VAL A 157 -3.55 -4.16 -19.66
C VAL A 157 -2.44 -3.49 -18.86
N HIS A 158 -1.32 -3.14 -19.49
CA HIS A 158 -0.19 -2.46 -18.84
C HIS A 158 -0.35 -0.94 -18.78
N ASP A 159 -1.28 -0.36 -19.54
CA ASP A 159 -1.62 1.06 -19.44
C ASP A 159 -2.42 1.33 -18.14
N PRO A 160 -1.94 2.21 -17.24
CA PRO A 160 -2.61 2.45 -15.96
C PRO A 160 -4.03 2.97 -16.09
N HIS A 161 -4.33 3.80 -17.10
CA HIS A 161 -5.67 4.35 -17.29
C HIS A 161 -6.66 3.25 -17.69
N ALA A 162 -6.31 2.48 -18.72
CA ALA A 162 -7.07 1.33 -19.19
C ALA A 162 -7.31 0.31 -18.08
N ALA A 163 -6.27 -0.05 -17.34
CA ALA A 163 -6.34 -1.01 -16.23
C ALA A 163 -7.27 -0.54 -15.11
N ILE A 164 -7.15 0.72 -14.67
CA ILE A 164 -7.99 1.30 -13.61
C ILE A 164 -9.47 1.33 -14.04
N LEU A 165 -9.75 1.75 -15.27
CA LEU A 165 -11.11 1.73 -15.81
C LEU A 165 -11.65 0.29 -15.94
N GLY A 166 -10.79 -0.67 -16.28
CA GLY A 166 -11.13 -2.10 -16.30
C GLY A 166 -11.52 -2.61 -14.92
N ALA A 167 -10.74 -2.27 -13.87
CA ALA A 167 -11.02 -2.69 -12.51
C ALA A 167 -12.34 -2.12 -12.00
N ALA A 168 -12.63 -0.85 -12.32
CA ALA A 168 -13.90 -0.24 -11.99
C ALA A 168 -15.10 -0.90 -12.67
N ARG A 169 -14.97 -1.29 -13.95
CA ARG A 169 -16.01 -2.06 -14.66
C ARG A 169 -16.21 -3.44 -14.02
N PHE A 170 -15.13 -4.15 -13.72
CA PHE A 170 -15.20 -5.44 -13.03
C PHE A 170 -15.91 -5.30 -11.68
N LEU A 171 -15.45 -4.38 -10.81
CA LEU A 171 -16.01 -4.23 -9.46
C LEU A 171 -17.49 -3.83 -9.49
N ARG A 172 -17.89 -2.98 -10.45
CA ARG A 172 -19.29 -2.62 -10.65
C ARG A 172 -20.14 -3.81 -11.09
N ALA A 173 -19.69 -4.58 -12.08
CA ALA A 173 -20.39 -5.80 -12.52
C ALA A 173 -20.44 -6.85 -11.39
N ALA A 174 -19.39 -6.87 -10.56
CA ALA A 174 -19.29 -7.67 -9.36
C ALA A 174 -20.06 -7.06 -8.18
N GLY A 175 -20.96 -6.09 -8.34
CA GLY A 175 -21.90 -5.65 -7.30
C GLY A 175 -21.51 -4.40 -6.50
N ALA A 176 -20.33 -3.82 -6.68
CA ALA A 176 -20.02 -2.51 -6.08
C ALA A 176 -20.82 -1.39 -6.78
N PRO A 177 -21.25 -0.32 -6.09
CA PRO A 177 -20.99 -0.03 -4.68
C PRO A 177 -21.96 -0.72 -3.70
N GLY A 178 -22.98 -1.45 -4.16
CA GLY A 178 -23.99 -2.08 -3.28
C GLY A 178 -23.43 -3.20 -2.38
N ASP A 179 -22.53 -4.03 -2.92
CA ASP A 179 -21.83 -5.10 -2.21
C ASP A 179 -20.32 -5.03 -2.47
N VAL A 180 -19.65 -4.09 -1.80
CA VAL A 180 -18.20 -3.89 -1.96
C VAL A 180 -17.40 -5.11 -1.49
N ARG A 181 -17.81 -5.76 -0.38
CA ARG A 181 -17.08 -6.91 0.15
C ARG A 181 -17.15 -8.10 -0.79
N GLY A 182 -18.33 -8.42 -1.31
CA GLY A 182 -18.49 -9.49 -2.29
C GLY A 182 -17.85 -9.16 -3.64
N ALA A 183 -17.85 -7.88 -4.07
CA ALA A 183 -17.13 -7.46 -5.27
C ALA A 183 -15.61 -7.70 -5.16
N LEU A 184 -15.00 -7.31 -4.03
CA LEU A 184 -13.59 -7.58 -3.76
C LEU A 184 -13.30 -9.07 -3.63
N TYR A 185 -14.20 -9.84 -3.01
CA TYR A 185 -14.02 -11.29 -2.91
C TYR A 185 -14.08 -11.99 -4.27
N ARG A 186 -14.91 -11.48 -5.21
CA ARG A 186 -14.90 -11.91 -6.61
C ARG A 186 -13.62 -11.50 -7.33
N TYR A 187 -13.02 -10.36 -6.97
CA TYR A 187 -11.73 -9.90 -7.51
C TYR A 187 -10.60 -10.84 -7.09
N ASN A 188 -10.54 -11.17 -5.80
CA ASN A 188 -9.59 -12.08 -5.21
C ASN A 188 -10.28 -12.85 -4.05
N PRO A 189 -10.41 -14.19 -4.13
CA PRO A 189 -11.21 -15.00 -3.20
C PRO A 189 -10.53 -15.21 -1.82
N SER A 190 -9.94 -14.15 -1.26
CA SER A 190 -9.29 -14.11 0.04
C SER A 190 -9.96 -13.07 0.95
N ARG A 191 -10.46 -13.51 2.11
CA ARG A 191 -11.01 -12.60 3.12
C ARG A 191 -9.98 -11.60 3.63
N ALA A 192 -8.74 -12.06 3.84
CA ALA A 192 -7.64 -11.19 4.29
C ALA A 192 -7.30 -10.11 3.23
N TYR A 193 -7.39 -10.42 1.95
CA TYR A 193 -7.23 -9.43 0.88
C TYR A 193 -8.35 -8.38 0.92
N VAL A 194 -9.60 -8.83 1.08
CA VAL A 194 -10.77 -7.95 1.20
C VAL A 194 -10.60 -7.00 2.39
N ASP A 195 -10.22 -7.53 3.56
CA ASP A 195 -10.03 -6.74 4.78
C ASP A 195 -8.89 -5.73 4.63
N ALA A 196 -7.75 -6.14 4.08
CA ALA A 196 -6.61 -5.25 3.87
C ALA A 196 -6.96 -4.06 2.94
N ILE A 197 -7.65 -4.32 1.82
CA ILE A 197 -8.09 -3.26 0.92
C ILE A 197 -9.05 -2.30 1.60
N LEU A 198 -9.99 -2.81 2.39
CA LEU A 198 -10.97 -1.97 3.07
C LEU A 198 -10.32 -1.11 4.15
N ARG A 199 -9.28 -1.60 4.82
CA ARG A 199 -8.46 -0.79 5.75
C ARG A 199 -7.76 0.35 5.02
N PHE A 200 -7.03 0.06 3.94
CA PHE A 200 -6.38 1.12 3.16
C PHE A 200 -7.38 2.12 2.56
N ALA A 201 -8.50 1.63 2.02
CA ALA A 201 -9.54 2.49 1.47
C ALA A 201 -10.22 3.35 2.55
N ALA A 202 -10.45 2.80 3.75
CA ALA A 202 -10.97 3.54 4.90
C ALA A 202 -9.98 4.61 5.36
N ARG A 203 -8.68 4.30 5.34
CA ARG A 203 -7.62 5.24 5.68
C ARG A 203 -7.58 6.44 4.73
N ILE A 204 -7.60 6.18 3.42
CA ILE A 204 -7.69 7.22 2.38
C ILE A 204 -8.99 8.02 2.49
N ARG A 205 -10.09 7.38 2.89
CA ARG A 205 -11.38 8.06 3.09
C ARG A 205 -11.35 9.01 4.28
N ARG A 206 -10.73 8.59 5.39
CA ARG A 206 -10.57 9.39 6.62
C ARG A 206 -9.66 10.60 6.37
N ASP A 207 -8.54 10.39 5.68
CA ASP A 207 -7.64 11.46 5.28
C ASP A 207 -7.14 11.21 3.85
N ARG A 208 -7.52 12.10 2.93
CA ARG A 208 -7.14 12.00 1.51
C ARG A 208 -5.63 12.11 1.32
N ARG A 209 -4.88 12.70 2.26
CA ARG A 209 -3.41 12.75 2.23
C ARG A 209 -2.78 11.37 2.37
N ALA A 210 -3.46 10.41 2.99
CA ALA A 210 -2.98 9.03 3.10
C ALA A 210 -2.74 8.39 1.72
N TYR A 211 -3.48 8.79 0.69
CA TYR A 211 -3.18 8.37 -0.69
C TYR A 211 -1.78 8.80 -1.14
N LEU A 212 -1.40 10.05 -0.85
CA LEU A 212 -0.08 10.59 -1.19
C LEU A 212 1.02 9.96 -0.33
N VAL A 213 0.73 9.66 0.93
CA VAL A 213 1.62 8.89 1.81
C VAL A 213 1.87 7.51 1.23
N PHE A 214 0.83 6.73 0.92
CA PHE A 214 0.98 5.39 0.35
C PHE A 214 1.75 5.42 -0.96
N TYR A 215 1.48 6.40 -1.83
CA TYR A 215 2.24 6.60 -3.06
C TYR A 215 3.72 6.91 -2.80
N ALA A 216 4.02 7.65 -1.74
CA ALA A 216 5.37 8.03 -1.35
C ALA A 216 6.15 6.94 -0.61
N ARG A 217 5.47 5.91 -0.08
CA ARG A 217 6.13 4.78 0.60
C ARG A 217 7.12 4.10 -0.33
N GLU A 218 8.20 3.60 0.24
CA GLU A 218 9.20 2.85 -0.51
C GLU A 218 8.67 1.44 -0.81
N LEU A 219 9.10 0.86 -1.93
CA LEU A 219 8.78 -0.52 -2.25
C LEU A 219 9.65 -1.43 -1.37
N ILE A 220 9.07 -1.95 -0.30
CA ILE A 220 9.71 -2.88 0.63
C ILE A 220 9.09 -4.26 0.45
N VAL A 221 9.91 -5.25 0.08
CA VAL A 221 9.46 -6.62 -0.20
C VAL A 221 9.92 -7.60 0.88
N ARG A 222 9.14 -8.68 1.08
CA ARG A 222 9.51 -9.79 1.98
C ARG A 222 10.41 -10.78 1.26
N THR A 223 11.61 -10.97 1.79
CA THR A 223 12.57 -12.00 1.35
C THR A 223 12.79 -13.05 2.44
N PRO A 224 13.35 -14.23 2.12
CA PRO A 224 13.69 -15.23 3.15
C PRO A 224 14.62 -14.69 4.24
N SER A 225 15.43 -13.67 3.92
CA SER A 225 16.36 -13.01 4.84
C SER A 225 15.77 -11.82 5.62
N GLY A 226 14.47 -11.57 5.46
CA GLY A 226 13.78 -10.40 6.01
C GLY A 226 13.32 -9.41 4.94
N TYR A 227 12.83 -8.24 5.37
CA TYR A 227 12.38 -7.22 4.44
C TYR A 227 13.57 -6.56 3.71
N ARG A 228 13.36 -6.19 2.45
CA ARG A 228 14.34 -5.52 1.59
C ARG A 228 13.68 -4.37 0.85
N GLN A 229 14.28 -3.20 0.92
CA GLN A 229 13.86 -2.02 0.17
C GLN A 229 14.41 -2.10 -1.26
N LEU A 230 13.54 -2.01 -2.27
CA LEU A 230 13.89 -2.14 -3.69
C LEU A 230 14.02 -0.78 -4.39
N THR A 231 13.30 0.23 -3.94
CA THR A 231 13.49 1.62 -4.37
C THR A 231 14.51 2.30 -3.46
N ARG A 232 15.25 3.29 -3.95
CA ARG A 232 16.20 4.05 -3.12
C ARG A 232 15.74 5.49 -2.97
N CYS A 233 15.04 5.82 -1.90
CA CYS A 233 15.28 7.12 -1.28
C CYS A 233 16.74 7.08 -0.78
N ARG A 234 17.63 7.94 -1.32
CA ARG A 234 19.01 8.08 -0.80
C ARG A 234 18.95 8.77 0.56
N VAL A 235 18.55 8.01 1.58
CA VAL A 235 18.54 8.40 2.99
C VAL A 235 19.22 7.25 3.71
N ARG A 236 20.50 7.42 4.04
CA ARG A 236 21.20 6.54 4.97
C ARG A 236 20.62 6.84 6.36
N ILE A 237 19.60 6.09 6.77
CA ILE A 237 19.37 5.86 8.20
C ILE A 237 20.26 4.65 8.48
N SER A 238 21.28 4.82 9.33
CA SER A 238 22.31 3.81 9.60
C SER A 238 21.71 2.41 9.74
N ASP A 239 22.29 1.45 9.03
CA ASP A 239 21.91 0.03 8.97
C ASP A 239 22.17 -0.74 10.28
N GLU A 240 22.32 -0.03 11.40
CA GLU A 240 22.52 -0.64 12.71
C GLU A 240 21.15 -1.11 13.23
N ASN A 241 21.00 -2.44 13.29
CA ASN A 241 19.87 -3.19 13.84
C ASN A 241 18.65 -3.42 12.93
N TRP A 242 18.90 -4.03 11.75
CA TRP A 242 17.98 -5.06 11.27
C TRP A 242 18.11 -6.30 12.18
N PRO A 243 17.10 -6.70 12.98
CA PRO A 243 17.26 -7.86 13.84
C PRO A 243 17.25 -9.13 13.00
N ARG A 244 18.43 -9.70 12.77
CA ARG A 244 18.54 -11.16 12.71
C ARG A 244 18.14 -11.64 14.10
N ARG A 245 17.15 -12.54 14.16
CA ARG A 245 16.65 -13.24 15.37
C ARG A 245 17.58 -13.08 16.57
N GLN A 246 17.24 -12.29 17.57
CA GLN A 246 17.87 -12.39 18.88
C GLN A 246 16.85 -12.18 19.99
N HIS A 247 16.87 -13.16 20.90
CA HIS A 247 16.24 -13.16 22.20
C HIS A 247 16.83 -12.06 23.09
N SER A 248 16.04 -11.72 24.11
CA SER A 248 16.38 -10.97 25.32
C SER A 248 16.24 -9.45 25.28
N ALA A 249 15.62 -8.98 26.35
CA ALA A 249 15.21 -7.64 26.69
C ALA A 249 16.39 -6.67 26.85
N ARG A 250 16.19 -5.39 26.55
CA ARG A 250 15.78 -4.38 27.55
C ARG A 250 15.59 -2.98 26.94
N LEU A 251 14.48 -2.37 27.39
CA LEU A 251 14.18 -0.95 27.60
C LEU A 251 13.98 -0.04 26.36
N THR A 252 12.75 0.43 26.19
CA THR A 252 12.29 1.43 25.21
C THR A 252 10.99 2.07 25.73
N LEU A 253 10.93 3.40 25.80
CA LEU A 253 9.69 4.20 25.68
C LEU A 253 9.64 4.71 24.23
#